data_AF-A0A0K3BAE2-F1
#
_entry.id   AF-A0A0K3BAE2-F1
#
_cell.length_a   1.000
_cell.length_b   1.000
_cell.length_c   1.000
_cell.angle_alpha   90.00
_cell.angle_beta   90.00
_cell.angle_gamma   90.00
#
_symmetry.space_group_name_H-M   'P 1'
#
loop_
_entity.id
_entity.type
_entity.pdbx_description
1 polymer ?
#
loop_
_entity_poly.entity_id
_entity_poly.type
_entity_poly.pdbx_seq_one_letter_code
_entity_poly.pdbx_strand_id
1 'polypeptide(L)'
;MTDLILTTAKAEAAVTDAEAMDSHPVRWAGGVMRARVWLAAGPTETEVASPAAVGVVAVRDDQLRVWRSGSDGDWWHTADGLHHATWRELHVRFDLVEVNL
;
A
#
# COMPACT_ATOMS: atom_id res chain seq x y z
N MET A 1 10.09 -58.21 -26.40
CA MET A 1 11.05 -58.35 -25.29
C MET A 1 10.51 -57.46 -24.17
N THR A 2 10.04 -58.12 -23.11
CA THR A 2 9.57 -57.63 -21.81
C THR A 2 8.17 -56.98 -21.71
N ASP A 3 7.29 -57.78 -21.10
CA ASP A 3 5.97 -57.55 -20.49
C ASP A 3 5.89 -56.45 -19.41
N LEU A 4 4.70 -55.84 -19.25
CA LEU A 4 3.81 -55.91 -18.06
C LEU A 4 2.59 -54.99 -18.34
N ILE A 5 1.36 -55.43 -18.63
CA ILE A 5 0.37 -56.29 -17.95
C ILE A 5 -0.31 -55.68 -16.70
N LEU A 6 -1.63 -55.48 -16.87
CA LEU A 6 -2.75 -55.47 -15.91
C LEU A 6 -2.77 -54.37 -14.81
N THR A 7 -3.90 -53.87 -14.30
CA THR A 7 -5.35 -53.86 -14.57
C THR A 7 -6.00 -53.33 -13.28
N THR A 8 -7.26 -52.88 -13.38
CA THR A 8 -8.22 -52.72 -12.28
C THR A 8 -7.99 -51.50 -11.39
N ALA A 9 -9.01 -50.81 -10.89
CA ALA A 9 -10.37 -50.45 -11.31
C ALA A 9 -10.86 -49.48 -10.22
N LYS A 10 -11.78 -48.59 -10.60
CA LYS A 10 -12.90 -48.11 -9.77
C LYS A 10 -12.60 -47.35 -8.46
N ALA A 11 -12.98 -46.08 -8.45
CA ALA A 11 -13.81 -45.52 -7.37
C ALA A 11 -14.48 -44.23 -7.86
N GLU A 12 -15.78 -44.30 -8.16
CA GLU A 12 -16.67 -43.17 -7.94
C GLU A 12 -16.72 -42.89 -6.43
N ALA A 13 -16.52 -41.64 -6.02
CA ALA A 13 -17.03 -41.17 -4.75
C ALA A 13 -17.22 -39.65 -4.77
N ALA A 14 -18.50 -39.29 -4.72
CA ALA A 14 -19.07 -38.17 -3.97
C ALA A 14 -18.58 -36.74 -4.29
N VAL A 15 -19.48 -36.02 -4.97
CA VAL A 15 -19.76 -34.62 -4.65
C VAL A 15 -20.03 -34.51 -3.15
N THR A 16 -19.21 -33.75 -2.45
CA THR A 16 -19.61 -33.09 -1.20
C THR A 16 -19.23 -31.62 -1.31
N ASP A 17 -20.26 -30.82 -1.53
CA ASP A 17 -20.33 -29.41 -1.18
C ASP A 17 -19.65 -29.17 0.17
N ALA A 18 -18.54 -28.46 0.13
CA ALA A 18 -18.06 -27.67 1.25
C ALA A 18 -17.55 -26.38 0.64
N GLU A 19 -18.28 -25.29 0.89
CA GLU A 19 -17.85 -23.91 0.70
C GLU A 19 -16.49 -23.70 1.38
N ALA A 20 -15.41 -24.04 0.68
CA ALA A 20 -14.13 -23.43 0.95
C ALA A 20 -14.26 -22.01 0.42
N MET A 21 -14.44 -21.05 1.33
CA MET A 21 -14.14 -19.64 1.10
C MET A 21 -12.90 -19.57 0.24
N ASP A 22 -13.11 -19.32 -1.05
CA ASP A 22 -12.07 -19.12 -2.02
C ASP A 22 -11.47 -17.76 -1.68
N SER A 23 -10.59 -17.78 -0.68
CA SER A 23 -9.61 -16.75 -0.43
C SER A 23 -8.65 -16.87 -1.60
N HIS A 24 -9.10 -16.46 -2.79
CA HIS A 24 -8.23 -16.17 -3.90
C HIS A 24 -7.18 -15.21 -3.35
N PRO A 25 -5.90 -15.61 -3.26
CA PRO A 25 -4.88 -14.65 -2.94
C PRO A 25 -4.91 -13.64 -4.08
N VAL A 26 -5.30 -12.40 -3.79
CA VAL A 26 -5.05 -11.28 -4.71
C VAL A 26 -3.54 -11.15 -4.78
N ARG A 27 -2.97 -11.88 -5.73
CA ARG A 27 -1.56 -11.87 -6.05
C ARG A 27 -1.33 -10.62 -6.88
N TRP A 28 -1.18 -9.48 -6.21
CA TRP A 28 -0.60 -8.31 -6.84
C TRP A 28 0.76 -8.73 -7.38
N ALA A 29 0.93 -8.66 -8.70
CA ALA A 29 2.22 -8.92 -9.32
C ALA A 29 3.19 -7.82 -8.87
N GLY A 30 3.98 -8.08 -7.82
CA GLY A 30 5.11 -7.24 -7.44
C GLY A 30 5.14 -6.78 -5.98
N GLY A 31 5.68 -7.62 -5.10
CA GLY A 31 6.23 -7.23 -3.79
C GLY A 31 5.22 -6.75 -2.72
N VAL A 32 5.59 -6.93 -1.45
CA VAL A 32 4.90 -6.27 -0.34
C VAL A 32 5.37 -4.81 -0.33
N MET A 33 4.59 -3.90 -0.92
CA MET A 33 4.82 -2.46 -0.74
C MET A 33 4.59 -2.12 0.73
N ARG A 34 5.66 -1.83 1.47
CA ARG A 34 5.56 -1.34 2.84
C ARG A 34 5.33 0.17 2.79
N ALA A 35 4.19 0.62 3.30
CA ALA A 35 3.93 2.05 3.46
C ALA A 35 4.95 2.67 4.42
N ARG A 36 5.54 3.79 4.03
CA ARG A 36 6.37 4.62 4.91
C ARG A 36 5.50 5.48 5.82
N VAL A 37 6.04 5.82 6.99
CA VAL A 37 5.40 6.66 8.00
C VAL A 37 6.37 7.76 8.41
N TRP A 38 5.86 8.98 8.52
CA TRP A 38 6.57 10.15 9.04
C TRP A 38 5.78 10.66 10.24
N LEU A 39 6.38 10.57 11.42
CA LEU A 39 5.74 11.03 12.65
C LEU A 39 5.94 12.53 12.81
N ALA A 40 4.96 13.21 13.40
CA ALA A 40 5.04 14.62 13.66
C ALA A 40 6.31 14.95 14.46
N ALA A 41 7.24 15.66 13.84
CA ALA A 41 8.36 16.23 14.56
C ALA A 41 7.87 17.46 15.30
N GLY A 42 8.24 17.61 16.58
CA GLY A 42 8.10 18.90 17.25
C GLY A 42 8.81 20.02 16.48
N PRO A 43 8.71 21.28 16.90
CA PRO A 43 9.29 22.44 16.19
C PRO A 43 10.83 22.44 16.08
N THR A 44 11.50 21.34 16.43
CA THR A 44 12.93 21.11 16.28
C THR A 44 13.38 21.25 14.83
N GLU A 45 14.53 21.90 14.62
CA GLU A 45 15.09 22.25 13.31
C GLU A 45 15.63 21.05 12.49
N THR A 46 15.35 19.81 12.88
CA THR A 46 15.79 18.64 12.11
C THR A 46 14.99 18.58 10.82
N GLU A 47 15.64 18.99 9.73
CA GLU A 47 15.08 18.87 8.39
C GLU A 47 14.92 17.40 8.02
N VAL A 48 13.66 17.01 7.79
CA VAL A 48 13.32 15.70 7.21
C VAL A 48 13.04 15.91 5.74
N ALA A 49 13.73 15.15 4.89
CA ALA A 49 13.58 15.23 3.44
C ALA A 49 12.11 14.99 3.03
N SER A 50 11.64 15.77 2.06
CA SER A 50 10.30 15.60 1.50
C SER A 50 10.11 14.19 0.91
N PRO A 51 8.97 13.52 1.14
CA PRO A 51 8.64 12.24 0.52
C PRO A 51 8.71 12.28 -1.00
N ALA A 52 8.46 13.45 -1.61
CA ALA A 52 8.55 13.62 -3.06
C ALA A 52 9.97 13.31 -3.58
N ALA A 53 11.02 13.56 -2.79
CA ALA A 53 12.40 13.25 -3.15
C ALA A 53 12.66 11.73 -3.30
N VAL A 54 11.79 10.89 -2.72
CA VAL A 54 11.84 9.43 -2.82
C VAL A 54 10.63 8.85 -3.57
N GLY A 55 9.99 9.68 -4.41
CA GLY A 55 8.93 9.27 -5.33
C GLY A 55 7.53 9.12 -4.70
N VAL A 56 7.33 9.57 -3.47
CA VAL A 56 6.00 9.54 -2.82
C VAL A 56 5.20 10.75 -3.30
N VAL A 57 4.11 10.47 -4.01
CA VAL A 57 3.24 11.52 -4.59
C VAL A 57 2.07 11.87 -3.68
N ALA A 58 1.76 11.02 -2.70
CA ALA A 58 0.62 11.21 -1.80
C ALA A 58 0.90 10.69 -0.39
N VAL A 59 0.45 11.47 0.59
CA VAL A 59 0.43 11.08 2.01
C VAL A 59 -0.94 11.35 2.60
N ARG A 60 -1.30 10.64 3.66
CA ARG A 60 -2.52 10.88 4.44
C ARG A 60 -2.14 11.30 5.86
N ASP A 61 -2.78 12.35 6.35
CA ASP A 61 -2.63 12.79 7.74
C ASP A 61 -3.47 11.95 8.72
N ASP A 62 -3.22 12.12 10.02
CA ASP A 62 -3.97 11.52 11.13
C ASP A 62 -5.43 11.99 11.22
N GLN A 63 -5.78 13.06 10.48
CA GLN A 63 -7.14 13.57 10.29
C GLN A 63 -7.80 13.03 9.01
N LEU A 64 -7.16 12.04 8.38
CA LEU A 64 -7.61 11.33 7.18
C LEU A 64 -7.66 12.17 5.89
N ARG A 65 -7.05 13.37 5.87
CA ARG A 65 -6.91 14.13 4.61
C ARG A 65 -5.76 13.58 3.79
N VAL A 66 -6.00 13.48 2.49
CA VAL A 66 -4.97 13.11 1.53
C VAL A 66 -4.35 14.37 0.96
N TRP A 67 -3.03 14.44 1.10
CA TRP A 67 -2.17 15.48 0.58
C TRP A 67 -1.41 14.95 -0.63
N ARG A 68 -1.34 15.74 -1.70
CA ARG A 68 -0.59 15.43 -2.91
C ARG A 68 0.56 16.39 -3.08
N SER A 69 1.71 15.88 -3.50
CA SER A 69 2.86 16.72 -3.83
C SER A 69 2.53 17.59 -5.06
N GLY A 70 2.87 18.87 -4.98
CA GLY A 70 2.92 19.78 -6.11
C GLY A 70 4.11 19.45 -7.03
N SER A 71 4.22 20.21 -8.11
CA SER A 71 5.25 20.01 -9.14
C SER A 71 6.69 20.22 -8.66
N ASP A 72 6.88 20.95 -7.55
CA ASP A 72 8.19 21.21 -6.93
C ASP A 72 8.55 20.20 -5.82
N GLY A 73 7.62 19.33 -5.43
CA GLY A 73 7.83 18.31 -4.39
C GLY A 73 7.87 18.83 -2.95
N ASP A 74 7.93 20.15 -2.74
CA ASP A 74 7.96 20.77 -1.42
C ASP A 74 6.61 21.33 -1.00
N TRP A 75 5.77 21.75 -1.95
CA TRP A 75 4.39 22.16 -1.69
C TRP A 75 3.44 20.98 -1.80
N TRP A 76 2.48 20.92 -0.87
CA TRP A 76 1.48 19.87 -0.77
C TRP A 76 0.09 20.48 -0.70
N HIS A 77 -0.88 19.83 -1.34
CA HIS A 77 -2.25 20.29 -1.38
C HIS A 77 -3.26 19.16 -1.18
N THR A 78 -4.40 19.47 -0.58
CA THR A 78 -5.53 18.54 -0.50
C THR A 78 -6.30 18.50 -1.82
N ALA A 79 -7.04 17.40 -2.05
CA ALA A 79 -7.82 17.23 -3.29
C ALA A 79 -8.93 18.28 -3.49
N ASP A 80 -9.42 18.90 -2.40
CA ASP A 80 -10.36 20.02 -2.45
C ASP A 80 -9.69 21.34 -2.89
N GLY A 81 -8.36 21.39 -2.98
CA GLY A 81 -7.58 22.58 -3.32
C GLY A 81 -7.59 23.70 -2.27
N LEU A 82 -8.24 23.48 -1.11
CA LEU A 82 -8.43 24.50 -0.08
C LEU A 82 -7.24 24.58 0.88
N HIS A 83 -6.51 23.49 1.06
CA HIS A 83 -5.37 23.44 1.96
C HIS A 83 -4.07 23.32 1.17
N HIS A 84 -3.12 24.17 1.52
CA HIS A 84 -1.77 24.20 0.98
C HIS A 84 -0.80 24.27 2.15
N ALA A 85 0.26 23.47 2.10
CA ALA A 85 1.28 23.44 3.12
C ALA A 85 2.61 22.99 2.50
N THR A 86 3.71 23.47 3.05
CA THR A 86 5.02 22.88 2.78
C THR A 86 5.15 21.52 3.48
N TRP A 87 6.07 20.68 3.02
CA TRP A 87 6.38 19.43 3.72
C TRP A 87 6.73 19.66 5.19
N ARG A 88 7.50 20.72 5.48
CA ARG A 88 7.87 21.11 6.85
C ARG A 88 6.64 21.39 7.71
N GLU A 89 5.66 22.12 7.19
CA GLU A 89 4.43 22.43 7.93
C GLU A 89 3.58 21.19 8.19
N LEU A 90 3.51 20.26 7.23
CA LEU A 90 2.83 18.99 7.44
C LEU A 90 3.53 18.13 8.50
N HIS A 91 4.84 17.96 8.36
CA HIS A 91 5.65 17.13 9.26
C HIS A 91 5.73 17.69 10.69
N VAL A 92 5.45 18.97 10.90
CA VAL A 92 5.32 19.55 12.25
C VAL A 92 3.95 19.29 12.87
N ARG A 93 2.90 19.18 12.04
CA ARG A 93 1.51 19.21 12.51
C ARG A 93 0.84 17.86 12.58
N PHE A 94 1.25 16.91 11.75
CA PHE A 94 0.52 15.67 11.52
C PHE A 94 1.46 14.48 11.46
N ASP A 95 0.97 13.34 11.96
CA ASP A 95 1.51 12.04 11.57
C ASP A 95 1.04 11.72 10.15
N LEU A 96 1.97 11.32 9.28
CA LEU A 96 1.75 11.16 7.85
C LEU A 96 2.09 9.73 7.44
N VAL A 97 1.23 9.12 6.63
CA VAL A 97 1.46 7.80 6.05
C VAL A 97 1.42 7.87 4.53
N GLU A 98 2.32 7.13 3.88
CA GLU A 98 2.35 6.96 2.43
C GLU A 98 1.05 6.33 1.94
N VAL A 99 0.50 6.87 0.85
CA VAL A 99 -0.68 6.30 0.20
C VAL A 99 -0.34 5.98 -1.24
N ASN A 100 -0.61 4.74 -1.64
CA ASN A 100 -0.58 4.35 -3.05
C ASN A 100 -1.91 4.77 -3.67
N LEU A 101 -1.87 5.74 -4.59
CA LEU A 101 -3.01 6.16 -5.40
C LEU A 101 -2.99 5.47 -6.76
#